data_AF-A0A660XUW4-F1
#
_entry.id   AF-A0A660XUW4-F1
#
_cell.length_a   1.000
_cell.length_b   1.000
_cell.length_c   1.000
_cell.angle_alpha   90.00
_cell.angle_beta   90.00
_cell.angle_gamma   90.00
#
_symmetry.space_group_name_H-M   'P 1'
#
loop_
_entity.id
_entity.type
_entity.pdbx_description
1 polymer ?
#
loop_
_entity_poly.entity_id
_entity_poly.type
_entity_poly.pdbx_seq_one_letter_code
_entity_poly.pdbx_strand_id
1 'polypeptide(L)'
;MSTLSDLFKNEINSKKDVTSEQKPIADNDETSHVVGSDKKRVLFICTGNSVRSQMAEALLKSLGGDRFEVYSAGTNPAGVHHLTKQVMAEIGISMDGHHSQHISEYADTQFDYVIPLCEVAALSCPDFPGEYERINW
;
A
#
# COMPACT_ATOMS: atom_id res chain seq x y z
N MET A 1 3.09 2.23 33.14
CA MET A 1 1.93 1.94 32.29
C MET A 1 2.44 1.85 30.87
N SER A 2 2.59 0.65 30.31
CA SER A 2 2.98 0.51 28.90
C SER A 2 1.81 0.94 28.01
N THR A 3 2.09 1.67 26.94
CA THR A 3 1.06 2.09 25.99
C THR A 3 0.61 0.90 25.15
N LEU A 4 -0.61 0.94 24.60
CA LEU A 4 -1.08 -0.06 23.62
C LEU A 4 -0.14 -0.21 22.41
N SER A 5 0.69 0.80 22.12
CA SER A 5 1.74 0.73 21.10
C SER A 5 2.90 -0.21 21.49
N ASP A 6 3.16 -0.36 22.78
CA ASP A 6 4.27 -1.17 23.31
C ASP A 6 3.91 -2.66 23.35
N LEU A 7 2.63 -2.98 23.50
CA LEU A 7 2.14 -4.36 23.46
C LEU A 7 2.17 -4.95 22.04
N PHE A 8 1.94 -4.16 21.01
CA PHE A 8 2.00 -4.62 19.60
C PHE A 8 3.41 -4.80 19.06
N LYS A 9 4.41 -4.06 19.58
CA LYS A 9 5.81 -4.19 19.14
C LYS A 9 6.49 -5.46 19.66
N ASN A 10 6.04 -6.00 20.79
CA ASN A 10 6.66 -7.16 21.43
C ASN A 10 6.34 -8.50 20.75
N GLU A 11 5.30 -8.57 19.91
CA GLU A 11 4.91 -9.82 19.25
C GLU A 11 5.71 -10.09 17.95
N ILE A 12 6.36 -9.06 17.39
CA ILE A 12 7.10 -9.14 16.11
C ILE A 12 8.57 -9.58 16.32
N ASN A 13 9.13 -9.39 17.52
CA ASN A 13 10.56 -9.64 17.79
C ASN A 13 10.94 -11.09 18.11
N SER A 14 10.02 -12.05 18.04
CA SER A 14 10.25 -13.44 18.51
C SER A 14 10.78 -14.42 17.45
N LYS A 15 11.09 -13.98 16.22
CA LYS A 15 11.62 -14.88 15.18
C LYS A 15 12.77 -14.25 14.38
N LYS A 16 13.94 -14.15 14.99
CA LYS A 16 15.22 -13.99 14.29
C LYS A 16 16.28 -14.80 15.01
N ASP A 17 16.53 -16.02 14.52
CA ASP A 17 17.75 -16.78 14.78
C ASP A 17 17.90 -17.85 13.70
N VAL A 18 18.80 -17.63 12.75
CA VAL A 18 19.67 -18.65 12.13
C VAL A 18 20.91 -17.93 11.60
N THR A 19 22.07 -18.32 12.12
CA THR A 19 23.42 -17.85 11.80
C THR A 19 24.17 -18.83 10.89
N SER A 20 25.17 -18.28 10.18
CA SER A 20 26.39 -18.91 9.60
C SER A 20 26.20 -19.80 8.36
N GLU A 21 27.06 -19.82 7.32
CA GLU A 21 28.52 -19.64 7.22
C GLU A 21 28.95 -19.05 5.86
N GLN A 22 30.15 -18.45 5.80
CA GLN A 22 30.84 -17.99 4.59
C GLN A 22 32.03 -18.88 4.21
N LYS A 23 32.27 -19.06 2.90
CA LYS A 23 33.64 -19.15 2.33
C LYS A 23 33.67 -18.64 0.88
N PRO A 24 34.82 -18.13 0.39
CA PRO A 24 34.89 -17.13 -0.68
C PRO A 24 35.18 -17.72 -2.05
N ILE A 25 34.70 -17.04 -3.09
CA ILE A 25 35.29 -17.08 -4.44
C ILE A 25 35.29 -15.64 -4.95
N ALA A 26 36.49 -15.11 -5.17
CA ALA A 26 36.70 -13.87 -5.89
C ALA A 26 36.52 -14.15 -7.37
N ASP A 27 35.81 -13.28 -8.09
CA ASP A 27 36.18 -12.79 -9.41
C ASP A 27 35.27 -11.62 -9.80
N ASN A 28 35.88 -10.63 -10.44
CA ASN A 28 35.36 -9.29 -10.67
C ASN A 28 34.26 -9.26 -11.73
N ASP A 29 33.15 -8.56 -11.45
CA ASP A 29 32.36 -7.88 -12.49
C ASP A 29 31.63 -6.67 -11.89
N GLU A 30 32.06 -5.47 -12.28
CA GLU A 30 31.35 -4.22 -12.05
C GLU A 30 30.09 -4.20 -12.94
N THR A 31 29.01 -4.82 -12.47
CA THR A 31 27.68 -4.54 -13.00
C THR A 31 26.77 -4.12 -11.86
N SER A 32 26.56 -2.80 -11.80
CA SER A 32 25.58 -2.15 -10.93
C SER A 32 24.20 -2.77 -11.16
N HIS A 33 23.81 -3.73 -10.33
CA HIS A 33 22.43 -4.16 -10.19
C HIS A 33 21.64 -3.01 -9.56
N VAL A 34 20.81 -2.36 -10.37
CA VAL A 34 19.70 -1.57 -9.88
C VAL A 34 18.80 -2.55 -9.12
N VAL A 35 18.86 -2.51 -7.79
CA VAL A 35 17.94 -3.26 -6.94
C VAL A 35 16.56 -2.64 -7.10
N GLY A 36 15.83 -3.10 -8.13
CA GLY A 36 14.40 -2.92 -8.23
C GLY A 36 13.78 -3.64 -7.04
N SER A 37 13.35 -2.88 -6.04
CA SER A 37 12.55 -3.37 -4.93
C SER A 37 11.31 -4.05 -5.51
N ASP A 38 11.15 -5.38 -5.35
CA ASP A 38 9.96 -6.17 -5.71
C ASP A 38 8.74 -5.81 -4.82
N LYS A 39 8.43 -4.51 -4.73
CA LYS A 39 7.26 -4.01 -4.01
C LYS A 39 6.01 -4.45 -4.75
N LYS A 40 5.07 -5.03 -4.00
CA LYS A 40 3.76 -5.37 -4.55
C LYS A 40 2.92 -4.12 -4.70
N ARG A 41 2.37 -3.90 -5.89
CA ARG A 41 1.52 -2.76 -6.21
C ARG A 41 0.07 -3.04 -5.83
N VAL A 42 -0.52 -2.18 -5.02
CA VAL A 42 -1.88 -2.32 -4.50
C VAL A 42 -2.70 -1.09 -4.86
N LEU A 43 -3.87 -1.29 -5.45
CA LEU A 43 -4.83 -0.23 -5.74
C LEU A 43 -6.11 -0.41 -4.93
N PHE A 44 -6.42 0.55 -4.05
CA PHE A 44 -7.71 0.63 -3.35
C PHE A 44 -8.70 1.51 -4.11
N ILE A 45 -9.89 0.99 -4.39
CA ILE A 45 -10.90 1.72 -5.17
C ILE A 45 -12.16 1.95 -4.34
N CYS A 46 -12.66 3.17 -4.35
CA CYS A 46 -14.05 3.44 -3.94
C CYS A 46 -14.70 4.41 -4.94
N THR A 47 -15.93 4.85 -4.69
CA THR A 47 -16.57 5.83 -5.58
C THR A 47 -15.88 7.18 -5.53
N GLY A 48 -15.79 7.79 -4.34
CA GLY A 48 -15.38 9.19 -4.19
C GLY A 48 -13.88 9.44 -4.02
N ASN A 49 -13.08 8.39 -3.84
CA ASN A 49 -11.69 8.50 -3.36
C ASN A 49 -11.50 9.54 -2.25
N SER A 50 -12.40 9.48 -1.27
CA SER A 50 -12.59 10.57 -0.29
C SER A 50 -12.30 10.13 1.14
N VAL A 51 -12.75 8.92 1.51
CA VAL A 51 -12.66 8.38 2.88
C VAL A 51 -12.02 6.99 2.87
N ARG A 52 -12.78 5.93 2.57
CA ARG A 52 -12.36 4.53 2.72
C ARG A 52 -11.05 4.19 2.02
N SER A 53 -10.95 4.50 0.72
CA SER A 53 -9.76 4.18 -0.06
C SER A 53 -8.55 5.02 0.36
N GLN A 54 -8.77 6.25 0.80
CA GLN A 54 -7.74 7.15 1.32
C GLN A 54 -7.18 6.66 2.66
N MET A 55 -8.06 6.20 3.57
CA MET A 55 -7.64 5.55 4.82
C MET A 55 -6.88 4.26 4.54
N ALA A 56 -7.37 3.42 3.62
CA ALA A 56 -6.73 2.15 3.26
C ALA A 56 -5.32 2.37 2.70
N GLU A 57 -5.14 3.35 1.81
CA GLU A 57 -3.83 3.73 1.28
C GLU A 57 -2.87 4.15 2.40
N ALA A 58 -3.29 5.09 3.25
CA ALA A 58 -2.45 5.60 4.33
C ALA A 58 -2.09 4.50 5.36
N LEU A 59 -3.05 3.63 5.69
CA LEU A 59 -2.83 2.49 6.59
C LEU A 59 -1.83 1.51 5.99
N LEU A 60 -1.98 1.10 4.72
CA LEU A 60 -1.07 0.13 4.13
C LEU A 60 0.32 0.72 3.86
N LYS A 61 0.43 2.01 3.51
CA LYS A 61 1.75 2.68 3.45
C LYS A 61 2.46 2.65 4.80
N SER A 62 1.74 2.96 5.88
CA SER A 62 2.29 3.01 7.24
C SER A 62 2.67 1.62 7.78
N LEU A 63 1.79 0.62 7.61
CA LEU A 63 1.95 -0.73 8.18
C LEU A 63 2.73 -1.69 7.25
N GLY A 64 2.67 -1.43 5.95
CA GLY A 64 3.28 -2.24 4.90
C GLY A 64 4.78 -2.01 4.75
N GLY A 65 5.27 -0.82 5.11
CA GLY A 65 6.65 -0.40 4.92
C GLY A 65 7.08 -0.55 3.47
N ASP A 66 8.30 -1.03 3.24
CA ASP A 66 8.86 -1.21 1.89
C ASP A 66 8.38 -2.47 1.16
N ARG A 67 7.31 -3.12 1.61
CA ARG A 67 6.76 -4.30 0.92
C ARG A 67 5.76 -3.94 -0.16
N PHE A 68 5.16 -2.76 -0.08
CA PHE A 68 4.07 -2.36 -0.96
C PHE A 68 4.30 -0.98 -1.57
N GLU A 69 3.82 -0.84 -2.80
CA GLU A 69 3.61 0.43 -3.45
C GLU A 69 2.10 0.63 -3.56
N VAL A 70 1.56 1.59 -2.81
CA VAL A 70 0.12 1.67 -2.54
C VAL A 70 -0.49 2.90 -3.18
N TYR A 71 -1.62 2.69 -3.83
CA TYR A 71 -2.40 3.68 -4.54
C TYR A 71 -3.85 3.63 -4.10
N SER A 72 -4.56 4.74 -4.29
CA SER A 72 -6.02 4.73 -4.23
C SER A 72 -6.65 5.58 -5.31
N ALA A 73 -7.85 5.18 -5.74
CA ALA A 73 -8.58 5.90 -6.78
C ALA A 73 -10.10 5.89 -6.58
N GLY A 74 -10.76 6.71 -7.40
CA GLY A 74 -12.18 6.99 -7.37
C GLY A 74 -12.80 6.83 -8.75
N THR A 75 -13.98 6.22 -8.84
CA THR A 75 -14.75 6.22 -10.10
C THR A 75 -15.46 7.56 -10.33
N ASN A 76 -15.66 8.35 -9.27
CA ASN A 76 -16.16 9.72 -9.32
C ASN A 76 -15.56 10.53 -8.14
N PRO A 77 -14.28 10.97 -8.24
CA PRO A 77 -13.55 11.63 -7.16
C PRO A 77 -14.27 12.86 -6.61
N ALA A 78 -14.27 13.00 -5.29
CA ALA A 78 -14.99 14.06 -4.57
C ALA A 78 -14.08 14.90 -3.65
N GLY A 79 -12.75 14.75 -3.79
CA GLY A 79 -11.79 15.34 -2.85
C GLY A 79 -11.63 14.49 -1.58
N VAL A 80 -10.50 14.67 -0.89
CA VAL A 80 -10.25 13.98 0.39
C VAL A 80 -11.07 14.63 1.49
N HIS A 81 -11.91 13.85 2.18
CA HIS A 81 -12.74 14.38 3.25
C HIS A 81 -11.89 14.85 4.43
N HIS A 82 -12.18 16.02 5.00
CA HIS A 82 -11.37 16.59 6.08
C HIS A 82 -11.29 15.68 7.31
N LEU A 83 -12.39 15.03 7.70
CA LEU A 83 -12.39 14.06 8.81
C LEU A 83 -11.49 12.85 8.56
N THR A 84 -11.24 12.49 7.30
CA THR A 84 -10.30 11.40 7.00
C THR A 84 -8.89 11.76 7.45
N LYS A 85 -8.45 12.97 7.15
CA LYS A 85 -7.15 13.47 7.62
C LYS A 85 -7.10 13.56 9.15
N GLN A 86 -8.19 14.01 9.77
CA GLN A 86 -8.28 14.11 11.23
C GLN A 86 -8.15 12.73 11.91
N VAL A 87 -8.93 11.74 11.48
CA VAL A 87 -8.93 10.39 12.08
C VAL A 87 -7.59 9.68 11.86
N MET A 88 -6.96 9.85 10.69
CA MET A 88 -5.63 9.27 10.47
C MET A 88 -4.56 9.93 11.37
N ALA A 89 -4.66 11.24 11.60
CA ALA A 89 -3.76 11.94 12.52
C ALA A 89 -3.93 11.51 13.99
N GLU A 90 -5.16 11.19 14.42
CA GLU A 90 -5.44 10.67 15.78
C GLU A 90 -4.67 9.37 16.09
N ILE A 91 -4.37 8.57 15.06
CA ILE A 91 -3.58 7.34 15.17
C ILE A 91 -2.11 7.51 14.73
N GLY A 92 -1.66 8.75 14.54
CA GLY A 92 -0.27 9.07 14.19
C GLY A 92 0.13 8.74 12.75
N ILE A 93 -0.83 8.61 11.83
CA ILE A 93 -0.56 8.36 10.41
C ILE A 93 -0.75 9.65 9.63
N SER A 94 0.32 10.14 9.00
CA SER A 94 0.26 11.28 8.10
C SER A 94 -0.43 10.90 6.79
N MET A 95 -1.19 11.84 6.23
CA MET A 95 -1.77 11.79 4.90
C MET A 95 -1.22 12.91 4.00
N ASP A 96 0.00 13.37 4.26
CA ASP A 96 0.64 14.39 3.43
C ASP A 96 0.85 13.85 2.00
N GLY A 97 0.55 14.69 1.00
CA GLY A 97 0.60 14.30 -0.42
C GLY A 97 -0.60 13.49 -0.93
N HIS A 98 -1.51 13.06 -0.04
CA HIS A 98 -2.75 12.42 -0.46
C HIS A 98 -3.68 13.41 -1.17
N HIS A 99 -4.22 12.98 -2.29
CA HIS A 99 -5.23 13.71 -3.05
C HIS A 99 -6.21 12.74 -3.70
N SER A 100 -7.38 13.27 -4.07
CA SER A 100 -8.45 12.46 -4.64
C SER A 100 -8.21 12.25 -6.13
N GLN A 101 -7.94 11.02 -6.55
CA GLN A 101 -7.55 10.68 -7.92
C GLN A 101 -8.62 9.90 -8.65
N HIS A 102 -8.75 10.14 -9.94
CA HIS A 102 -9.65 9.39 -10.82
C HIS A 102 -9.01 8.06 -11.23
N ILE A 103 -9.81 6.99 -11.29
CA ILE A 103 -9.34 5.65 -11.63
C ILE A 103 -8.68 5.55 -13.02
N SER A 104 -9.07 6.41 -13.96
CA SER A 104 -8.48 6.47 -15.30
C SER A 104 -7.01 6.90 -15.30
N GLU A 105 -6.53 7.57 -14.25
CA GLU A 105 -5.11 7.92 -14.12
C GLU A 105 -4.21 6.67 -14.02
N TYR A 106 -4.81 5.53 -13.73
CA TYR A 106 -4.14 4.25 -13.52
C TYR A 106 -4.39 3.24 -14.64
N ALA A 107 -5.01 3.65 -15.76
CA ALA A 107 -5.41 2.73 -16.83
C ALA A 107 -4.24 1.91 -17.41
N ASP A 108 -3.04 2.50 -17.46
CA ASP A 108 -1.83 1.86 -17.99
C ASP A 108 -0.91 1.31 -16.88
N THR A 109 -1.36 1.31 -15.63
CA THR A 109 -0.57 0.87 -14.48
C THR A 109 -0.86 -0.60 -14.16
N GLN A 110 0.18 -1.42 -14.15
CA GLN A 110 0.09 -2.80 -13.68
C GLN A 110 0.07 -2.86 -12.15
N PHE A 111 -0.86 -3.65 -11.60
CA PHE A 111 -1.02 -3.91 -10.17
C PHE A 111 -0.85 -5.40 -9.87
N ASP A 112 -0.44 -5.73 -8.66
CA ASP A 112 -0.53 -7.10 -8.15
C ASP A 112 -1.87 -7.34 -7.47
N TYR A 113 -2.44 -6.29 -6.84
CA TYR A 113 -3.71 -6.35 -6.12
C TYR A 113 -4.62 -5.17 -6.46
N VAL A 114 -5.88 -5.46 -6.75
CA VAL A 114 -6.94 -4.46 -6.94
C VAL A 114 -8.06 -4.73 -5.95
N ILE A 115 -8.33 -3.76 -5.08
CA ILE A 115 -9.19 -3.93 -3.91
C ILE A 115 -10.33 -2.88 -3.93
N PRO A 116 -11.49 -3.21 -4.51
CA PRO A 116 -12.69 -2.40 -4.38
C PRO A 116 -13.23 -2.46 -2.93
N LEU A 117 -13.58 -1.30 -2.38
CA LEU A 117 -14.11 -1.12 -1.01
C LEU A 117 -15.61 -0.79 -0.97
N CYS A 118 -16.28 -0.85 -2.13
CA CYS A 118 -17.72 -0.76 -2.24
C CYS A 118 -18.21 -1.45 -3.51
N GLU A 119 -19.46 -1.93 -3.48
CA GLU A 119 -20.08 -2.65 -4.58
C GLU A 119 -20.13 -1.82 -5.87
N VAL A 120 -20.44 -0.52 -5.78
CA VAL A 120 -20.47 0.38 -6.94
C VAL A 120 -19.09 0.50 -7.60
N ALA A 121 -18.02 0.57 -6.80
CA ALA A 121 -16.66 0.60 -7.31
C ALA A 121 -16.27 -0.75 -7.93
N ALA A 122 -16.73 -1.86 -7.35
CA ALA A 122 -16.50 -3.17 -7.93
C ALA A 122 -17.15 -3.28 -9.32
N LEU A 123 -18.40 -2.86 -9.47
CA LEU A 123 -19.12 -2.92 -10.76
C LEU A 123 -18.53 -2.01 -11.84
N SER A 124 -17.88 -0.91 -11.44
CA SER A 124 -17.34 0.11 -12.35
C SER A 124 -15.81 0.08 -12.47
N CYS A 125 -15.17 -0.98 -11.98
CA CYS A 125 -13.73 -1.13 -12.03
C CYS A 125 -13.30 -1.49 -13.46
N PRO A 126 -12.43 -0.70 -14.11
CA PRO A 126 -11.86 -1.05 -15.40
C PRO A 126 -10.92 -2.24 -15.25
N ASP A 127 -10.59 -2.86 -16.39
CA ASP A 127 -9.48 -3.80 -16.45
C ASP A 127 -8.15 -3.04 -16.43
N PHE A 128 -7.20 -3.57 -15.66
CA PHE A 128 -5.82 -3.09 -15.59
C PHE A 128 -4.89 -4.03 -16.36
N PRO A 129 -3.76 -3.54 -16.89
CA PRO A 129 -2.82 -4.39 -17.60
C PRO A 129 -2.18 -5.43 -16.69
N GLY A 130 -1.94 -6.62 -17.24
CA GLY A 130 -1.28 -7.73 -16.55
C GLY A 130 -2.22 -8.55 -15.67
N GLU A 131 -1.64 -9.58 -15.03
CA GLU A 131 -2.35 -10.41 -14.06
C GLU A 131 -2.36 -9.70 -12.70
N TYR A 132 -3.53 -9.64 -12.08
CA TYR A 132 -3.72 -9.07 -10.75
C TYR A 132 -4.74 -9.88 -9.96
N GLU A 133 -4.56 -9.94 -8.64
CA GLU A 133 -5.56 -10.52 -7.76
C GLU A 133 -6.59 -9.46 -7.38
N ARG A 134 -7.87 -9.79 -7.59
CA ARG A 134 -8.98 -8.92 -7.22
C ARG A 134 -9.64 -9.40 -5.93
N ILE A 135 -9.64 -8.55 -4.91
CA ILE A 135 -10.19 -8.86 -3.60
C ILE A 135 -11.25 -7.81 -3.25
N ASN A 136 -12.50 -8.21 -3.04
CA ASN A 136 -13.57 -7.28 -2.67
C ASN A 136 -13.71 -7.24 -1.14
N TRP A 137 -13.61 -6.05 -0.55
CA TRP A 137 -13.79 -5.80 0.89
C TRP A 137 -15.03 -4.95 1.17
#